data_AF-A0A8T1L521-F1
#
_entry.id   AF-A0A8T1L521-F1
#
_cell.length_a   1.000
_cell.length_b   1.000
_cell.length_c   1.000
_cell.angle_alpha   90.00
_cell.angle_beta   90.00
_cell.angle_gamma   90.00
#
_symmetry.space_group_name_H-M   'P 1'
#
loop_
_entity.id
_entity.type
_entity.pdbx_description
1 polymer ?
#
loop_
_entity_poly.entity_id
_entity_poly.type
_entity_poly.pdbx_seq_one_letter_code
_entity_poly.pdbx_strand_id
1 'polypeptide(L)' 'MRDFLKTNGSTAAAGTVLKALPKFHKAGKLIGHIAQFHDRVEREEVVDPTSPAALPRCIRFKPVER' A
#
# COMPACT_ATOMS: atom_id res chain seq x y z
N MET A 1 -5.25 10.04 -11.27
CA MET A 1 -5.03 8.64 -10.81
C MET A 1 -4.30 7.78 -11.84
N ARG A 2 -4.50 8.01 -13.15
CA ARG A 2 -3.79 7.29 -14.23
C ARG A 2 -2.31 7.70 -14.34
N ASP A 3 -2.00 8.97 -14.10
CA ASP A 3 -0.66 9.52 -14.31
C ASP A 3 0.34 9.17 -13.20
N PHE A 4 -0.13 8.88 -11.98
CA PHE A 4 0.72 8.51 -10.84
C PHE A 4 1.29 7.09 -10.96
N LEU A 5 0.63 6.23 -11.74
CA LEU A 5 0.96 4.82 -11.94
C LEU A 5 1.92 4.59 -13.12
N LYS A 6 2.18 5.63 -13.92
CA LYS A 6 3.05 5.54 -15.11
C LYS A 6 4.52 5.77 -14.74
N THR A 7 4.79 6.49 -13.66
CA THR A 7 6.13 6.93 -13.25
C THR A 7 6.86 5.97 -12.29
N ASN A 8 6.15 5.06 -11.60
CA ASN A 8 6.69 4.36 -10.42
C ASN A 8 6.87 2.84 -10.56
N GLY A 9 6.82 2.28 -11.77
CA GLY A 9 7.08 0.85 -11.99
C GLY A 9 5.84 -0.04 -11.93
N SER A 10 5.83 -1.02 -12.85
CA SER A 10 4.86 -2.09 -13.06
C SER A 10 3.39 -1.80 -12.70
N THR A 11 2.72 -1.03 -13.56
CA THR A 11 1.25 -0.85 -13.58
C THR A 11 0.48 -2.20 -13.59
N ALA A 12 1.11 -3.26 -14.12
CA ALA A 12 0.53 -4.60 -14.19
C ALA A 12 0.37 -5.25 -12.79
N ALA A 13 1.30 -4.99 -11.86
CA ALA A 13 1.23 -5.56 -10.50
C ALA A 13 0.11 -4.89 -9.68
N ALA A 14 0.01 -3.55 -9.72
CA ALA A 14 -1.01 -2.81 -9.01
C ALA A 14 -2.43 -3.17 -9.48
N GLY A 15 -2.64 -3.29 -10.80
CA GLY A 15 -3.94 -3.71 -11.36
C GLY A 15 -4.34 -5.13 -10.95
N THR A 16 -3.36 -6.02 -10.77
CA THR A 16 -3.60 -7.40 -10.34
C THR A 16 -4.00 -7.47 -8.86
N VAL A 17 -3.34 -6.70 -8.00
CA VAL A 17 -3.69 -6.60 -6.57
C VAL A 17 -5.10 -6.05 -6.38
N LEU A 18 -5.45 -4.98 -7.10
CA LEU A 18 -6.80 -4.40 -7.05
C LEU A 18 -7.88 -5.40 -7.51
N LYS A 19 -7.59 -6.22 -8.52
CA LYS A 19 -8.50 -7.30 -8.97
C LYS A 19 -8.60 -8.46 -7.97
N ALA A 20 -7.56 -8.70 -7.16
CA ALA A 20 -7.55 -9.74 -6.14
C ALA A 20 -8.22 -9.29 -4.83
N LEU A 21 -8.30 -7.98 -4.57
CA LEU A 21 -8.86 -7.39 -3.36
C LEU A 21 -10.29 -7.90 -3.03
N PRO A 22 -11.23 -8.00 -3.99
CA PRO A 22 -12.56 -8.57 -3.72
C PRO A 22 -12.51 -10.04 -3.28
N LYS A 23 -11.56 -10.83 -3.79
CA LYS A 23 -11.39 -12.24 -3.39
C LYS A 23 -10.92 -12.34 -1.94
N PHE A 24 -9.97 -11.50 -1.53
CA PHE A 24 -9.49 -11.45 -0.15
C PHE A 24 -10.56 -10.97 0.83
N HIS A 25 -11.37 -10.00 0.42
CA HIS A 25 -12.50 -9.52 1.21
C HIS A 25 -13.54 -10.63 1.43
N LYS A 26 -13.97 -11.30 0.36
CA LYS A 26 -14.93 -12.42 0.45
C LYS A 26 -14.42 -13.61 1.26
N ALA A 27 -13.11 -13.86 1.22
CA ALA A 27 -12.48 -14.91 2.01
C ALA A 27 -12.32 -14.54 3.50
N GLY A 28 -12.66 -13.33 3.92
CA GLY A 28 -12.46 -12.85 5.30
C GLY A 28 -10.99 -12.65 5.70
N LYS A 29 -10.06 -12.76 4.74
CA LYS A 29 -8.60 -12.73 5.00
C LYS A 29 -8.00 -11.33 4.88
N LEU A 30 -8.75 -10.38 4.30
CA LEU A 30 -8.26 -9.04 4.02
C LEU A 30 -7.76 -8.32 5.28
N ILE A 31 -8.54 -8.35 6.36
CA ILE A 31 -8.18 -7.68 7.62
C ILE A 31 -6.90 -8.26 8.22
N GLY A 32 -6.75 -9.59 8.20
CA GLY A 32 -5.53 -10.26 8.68
C GLY A 32 -4.29 -9.89 7.88
N HIS A 33 -4.41 -9.80 6.54
CA HIS A 33 -3.31 -9.36 5.69
C HIS A 33 -2.95 -7.88 5.91
N ILE A 34 -3.94 -7.02 6.15
CA ILE A 34 -3.70 -5.61 6.51
C ILE A 34 -2.95 -5.53 7.85
N ALA A 35 -3.41 -6.25 8.87
CA ALA A 35 -2.73 -6.28 10.18
C ALA A 35 -1.29 -6.79 10.09
N GLN A 36 -1.06 -7.89 9.37
CA GLN A 36 0.28 -8.44 9.14
C GLN A 36 1.18 -7.46 8.39
N PHE A 37 0.63 -6.72 7.42
CA PHE A 37 1.38 -5.69 6.72
C PHE A 37 1.81 -4.56 7.67
N HIS A 38 0.90 -4.09 8.52
CA HIS A 38 1.22 -3.07 9.52
C HIS A 38 2.29 -3.53 10.53
N ASP A 39 2.23 -4.77 11.02
CA ASP A 39 3.26 -5.35 11.91
C ASP A 39 4.65 -5.32 11.25
N ARG A 40 4.72 -5.71 9.97
CA ARG A 40 5.99 -5.72 9.22
C ARG A 40 6.52 -4.30 8.94
N VAL A 41 5.64 -3.33 8.74
CA VAL A 41 6.03 -1.91 8.61
C VAL A 41 6.55 -1.36 9.93
N GLU A 42 5.92 -1.71 11.06
CA GLU A 42 6.38 -1.30 12.39
C GLU A 42 7.75 -1.90 12.73
N ARG A 43 8.01 -3.13 12.31
CA ARG A 43 9.29 -3.84 12.48
C ARG A 43 10.37 -3.41 11.49
N GLU A 44 10.10 -2.40 10.67
CA GLU A 44 11.00 -1.86 9.63
C GLU A 44 11.46 -2.91 8.60
N GLU A 45 10.77 -4.06 8.50
CA GLU A 45 11.02 -5.09 7.50
C GLU A 45 10.55 -4.68 6.11
N VAL A 46 9.64 -3.71 6.05
CA VAL A 46 9.12 -3.11 4.82
C VAL A 46 9.49 -1.62 4.84
N VAL A 47 10.51 -1.26 4.07
CA VAL A 47 10.88 0.13 3.83
C VAL A 47 10.16 0.58 2.56
N ASP A 48 9.22 1.52 2.69
CA ASP A 48 8.69 2.23 1.52
C ASP A 48 9.79 3.17 1.00
N PRO A 49 10.33 2.95 -0.22
CA PRO A 49 11.34 3.84 -0.78
C PRO A 49 10.78 5.24 -1.09
N THR A 50 9.45 5.39 -1.09
CA THR A 50 8.78 6.65 -1.37
C THR A 50 8.81 7.54 -0.13
N SER A 51 9.41 8.72 -0.26
CA SER A 51 9.37 9.72 0.82
C SER A 51 7.91 10.03 1.21
N PRO A 52 7.56 10.04 2.52
CA PRO A 52 6.22 10.37 2.98
C PRO A 52 5.70 11.71 2.46
N ALA A 53 6.59 12.66 2.16
CA ALA A 53 6.23 13.96 1.60
C ALA A 53 5.66 13.88 0.17
N ALA A 54 6.07 12.86 -0.61
CA ALA A 54 5.60 12.63 -1.98
C ALA A 54 4.22 11.95 -2.05
N LEU A 55 3.75 11.38 -0.93
CA LEU A 55 2.45 10.73 -0.84
C LEU A 55 1.35 11.72 -0.40
N PRO A 56 0.14 11.64 -0.96
CA PRO A 56 -1.04 12.30 -0.41
C PRO A 56 -1.27 11.92 1.06
N ARG A 57 -1.70 12.89 1.89
CA ARG A 57 -1.84 12.70 3.35
C ARG A 57 -2.73 11.51 3.74
N CYS A 58 -3.75 11.21 2.94
CA CYS A 58 -4.71 10.12 3.18
C CYS A 58 -4.12 8.71 2.97
N ILE A 59 -2.95 8.57 2.35
CA ILE A 59 -2.31 7.27 2.10
C ILE A 59 -0.95 7.14 2.80
N ARG A 60 -0.56 8.10 3.64
CA ARG A 60 0.69 8.04 4.41
C ARG A 60 0.54 7.08 5.58
N PHE A 61 1.52 6.19 5.75
CA PHE A 61 1.57 5.25 6.88
C PHE A 61 1.91 5.94 8.20
N LYS A 62 2.85 6.88 8.17
CA LYS A 62 3.21 7.72 9.32
C LYS A 62 2.80 9.17 9.06
N PRO A 63 2.21 9.86 10.05
CA PRO A 63 2.02 11.29 9.95
C PRO A 63 3.39 11.96 9.77
N VAL A 64 3.47 12.89 8.82
CA VAL A 64 4.62 13.79 8.73
C VAL A 64 4.41 14.84 9.80
N GLU A 65 5.24 14.83 10.84
CA GLU A 65 5.31 15.97 11.77
C GLU A 65 5.68 17.22 10.99
N ARG A 66 5.02 18.32 11.36
CA ARG A 66 5.02 19.56 10.60
C ARG A 66 6.09 20.50 11.10
#